data_AF-A0A2V9ZJR3-F1
#
_entry.id   AF-A0A2V9ZJR3-F1
#
_cell.length_a   1.000
_cell.length_b   1.000
_cell.length_c   1.000
_cell.angle_alpha   90.00
_cell.angle_beta   90.00
_cell.angle_gamma   90.00
#
_symmetry.space_group_name_H-M   'P 1'
#
loop_
_entity.id
_entity.type
_entity.pdbx_description
1 polymer ?
#
loop_
_entity_poly.entity_id
_entity_poly.type
_entity_poly.pdbx_seq_one_letter_code
_entity_poly.pdbx_strand_id
1 'polypeptide(L)'
;MPKPTWPFCRPWPDAIGGKARFSLHDNASYHKKPLVQTWLDANGDWLGVQPLPKYSPQLNPTERLWQYTRKNDTHNRYFENQGELVGTLTRVFGEMQT
;
A
#
# COMPACT_ATOMS: atom_id res chain seq x y z
N MET A 1 9.67 -26.71 16.20
CA MET A 1 10.14 -25.56 15.38
C MET A 1 9.64 -24.28 16.02
N PRO A 2 10.46 -23.25 16.25
CA PRO A 2 9.96 -21.96 16.71
C PRO A 2 9.03 -21.39 15.64
N LYS A 3 7.83 -20.94 16.04
CA LYS A 3 6.87 -20.32 15.14
C LYS A 3 7.49 -19.04 14.57
N PRO A 4 7.36 -18.76 13.26
CA PRO A 4 7.84 -17.52 12.69
C PRO A 4 7.19 -16.35 13.43
N THR A 5 8.01 -15.45 13.98
CA THR A 5 7.59 -14.30 14.79
C THR A 5 7.02 -13.16 13.96
N TRP A 6 6.79 -13.39 12.67
CA TRP A 6 6.29 -12.36 11.78
C TRP A 6 4.77 -12.19 11.95
N PRO A 7 4.26 -10.96 12.14
CA PRO A 7 2.84 -10.71 12.41
C PRO A 7 1.90 -11.17 11.28
N PHE A 8 2.41 -11.38 10.06
CA PHE A 8 1.63 -11.91 8.93
C PHE A 8 1.19 -13.37 9.10
N CYS A 9 1.84 -14.14 9.99
CA CYS A 9 1.49 -15.54 10.24
C CYS A 9 0.44 -15.71 11.35
N ARG A 10 -0.06 -14.63 11.95
CA ARG A 10 -1.16 -14.70 12.92
C ARG A 10 -2.53 -14.67 12.22
N PRO A 11 -3.52 -15.44 12.69
CA PRO A 11 -4.89 -15.35 12.18
C PRO A 11 -5.42 -13.91 12.30
N TRP A 12 -6.12 -13.47 11.25
CA TRP A 12 -6.58 -12.10 11.03
C TRP A 12 -7.42 -11.48 12.18
N PRO A 13 -8.13 -12.22 13.07
CA PRO A 13 -8.77 -11.62 14.25
C PRO A 13 -7.82 -11.34 15.43
N ASP A 14 -6.78 -12.15 15.62
CA ASP A 14 -5.84 -12.01 16.75
C ASP A 14 -4.67 -11.08 16.41
N ALA A 15 -4.36 -10.95 15.12
CA ALA A 15 -3.34 -10.03 14.61
C ALA A 15 -3.75 -8.55 14.75
N ILE A 16 -5.06 -8.27 14.74
CA ILE A 16 -5.60 -6.92 14.61
C ILE A 16 -5.80 -6.19 15.93
N GLY A 17 -5.71 -6.85 17.09
CA GLY A 17 -5.77 -6.17 18.40
C GLY A 17 -6.97 -5.21 18.57
N GLY A 18 -8.10 -5.51 17.92
CA GLY A 18 -9.30 -4.65 17.90
C GLY A 18 -9.25 -3.42 16.99
N LYS A 19 -8.22 -3.24 16.14
CA LYS A 19 -8.15 -2.11 15.19
C LYS A 19 -9.16 -2.26 14.06
N ALA A 20 -9.78 -1.15 13.68
CA ALA A 20 -10.80 -1.11 12.63
C ALA A 20 -10.19 -1.09 11.21
N ARG A 21 -8.96 -0.58 11.05
CA ARG A 21 -8.29 -0.45 9.76
C ARG A 21 -6.80 -0.77 9.86
N PHE A 22 -6.23 -1.28 8.77
CA PHE A 22 -4.81 -1.56 8.67
C PHE A 22 -4.20 -0.94 7.42
N SER A 23 -3.00 -0.38 7.57
CA SER A 23 -2.17 0.11 6.48
C SER A 23 -0.88 -0.71 6.38
N LEU A 24 -0.55 -1.15 5.17
CA LEU A 24 0.72 -1.79 4.86
C LEU A 24 1.65 -0.73 4.28
N HIS A 25 2.78 -0.48 4.94
CA HIS A 25 3.76 0.48 4.47
C HIS A 25 4.92 -0.24 3.79
N ASP A 26 5.32 0.26 2.62
CA ASP A 26 6.67 -0.01 2.15
C ASP A 26 7.67 0.66 3.10
N ASN A 27 8.93 0.26 3.05
CA ASN A 27 9.94 0.78 3.97
C ASN A 27 10.51 2.14 3.49
N ALA A 28 9.73 2.96 2.76
CA ALA A 28 10.18 4.28 2.31
C ALA A 28 10.58 5.17 3.49
N SER A 29 11.64 5.96 3.29
CA SER A 29 12.29 6.72 4.35
C SER A 29 11.39 7.76 5.02
N TYR A 30 10.40 8.28 4.28
CA TYR A 30 9.45 9.26 4.80
C TYR A 30 8.47 8.67 5.83
N HIS A 31 8.17 7.37 5.78
CA HIS A 31 7.33 6.71 6.79
C HIS A 31 7.93 6.76 8.20
N LYS A 32 9.25 6.99 8.30
CA LYS A 32 9.98 7.08 9.58
C LYS A 32 10.20 8.52 10.04
N LYS A 33 9.68 9.50 9.30
CA LYS A 33 9.85 10.92 9.67
C LYS A 33 9.01 11.22 10.91
N PRO A 34 9.50 12.08 11.83
CA PRO A 34 8.81 12.37 13.09
C PRO A 34 7.35 12.77 12.89
N LEU A 35 7.06 13.61 11.90
CA LEU A 35 5.68 14.03 11.57
C LEU A 35 4.75 12.84 11.31
N VAL A 36 5.20 11.87 10.52
CA VAL A 36 4.40 10.69 10.18
C VAL A 36 4.23 9.80 11.42
N GLN A 37 5.30 9.58 12.18
CA GLN A 37 5.23 8.74 13.37
C GLN A 37 4.31 9.34 14.44
N THR A 38 4.40 10.65 14.69
CA THR A 38 3.52 11.36 15.62
C THR A 38 2.05 11.25 15.21
N TRP A 39 1.75 11.38 13.92
CA TRP A 39 0.39 11.19 13.43
C TRP A 39 -0.10 9.74 13.59
N LEU A 40 0.76 8.75 13.33
CA LEU A 40 0.44 7.33 13.53
C LEU A 40 0.19 7.00 15.00
N ASP A 41 1.00 7.54 15.90
CA ASP A 41 0.85 7.33 17.34
C ASP A 41 -0.47 7.93 17.83
N ALA A 42 -0.84 9.12 17.36
CA ALA A 42 -2.11 9.76 17.69
C ALA A 42 -3.35 9.03 17.14
N ASN A 43 -3.19 8.19 16.12
CA ASN A 43 -4.28 7.42 15.48
C ASN A 43 -4.17 5.92 15.75
N GLY A 44 -3.24 5.51 16.61
CA GLY A 44 -2.92 4.11 16.86
C GLY A 44 -4.10 3.33 17.41
N ASP A 45 -5.10 3.99 18.01
CA ASP A 45 -6.31 3.37 18.57
C ASP A 45 -7.19 2.66 17.54
N TRP A 46 -7.29 3.19 16.32
CA TRP A 46 -8.15 2.64 15.26
C TRP A 46 -7.38 2.18 14.02
N LEU A 47 -6.15 2.68 13.82
CA LEU A 47 -5.31 2.36 12.67
C LEU A 47 -4.10 1.53 13.08
N GLY A 48 -4.05 0.27 12.64
CA GLY A 48 -2.85 -0.54 12.69
C GLY A 48 -1.94 -0.27 11.50
N VAL A 49 -0.64 -0.13 11.73
CA VAL A 49 0.35 0.00 10.63
C VAL A 49 1.36 -1.13 10.71
N GLN A 50 1.63 -1.77 9.57
CA GLN A 50 2.60 -2.85 9.47
C GLN A 50 3.60 -2.55 8.36
N PRO A 51 4.91 -2.49 8.67
CA PRO A 51 5.93 -2.38 7.64
C PRO A 51 6.11 -3.72 6.92
N LEU A 52 6.28 -3.68 5.61
CA LEU A 52 6.67 -4.85 4.83
C LEU A 52 8.14 -5.23 5.11
N PRO A 53 8.49 -6.52 4.97
CA PRO A 53 9.90 -6.92 4.98
C PRO A 53 10.68 -6.17 3.91
N LYS A 54 11.96 -5.87 4.19
CA LYS A 54 12.83 -5.19 3.22
C LYS A 54 12.90 -5.99 1.93
N TYR A 55 12.95 -5.26 0.81
CA TYR A 55 13.08 -5.84 -0.54
C TYR A 55 12.01 -6.92 -0.84
N SER A 56 10.78 -6.74 -0.34
CA SER A 56 9.66 -7.65 -0.61
C SER A 56 8.54 -7.00 -1.45
N PRO A 57 8.85 -6.53 -2.68
CA PRO A 57 7.91 -5.90 -3.60
C PRO A 57 6.66 -6.75 -3.86
N GLN A 58 6.85 -8.07 -3.97
CA GLN A 58 5.79 -9.06 -4.19
C GLN A 58 4.71 -9.10 -3.10
N LEU A 59 4.99 -8.55 -1.91
CA LEU A 59 4.06 -8.46 -0.80
C LEU A 59 3.30 -7.12 -0.77
N ASN A 60 3.68 -6.15 -1.60
CA ASN A 60 2.99 -4.87 -1.72
C ASN A 60 1.87 -4.96 -2.77
N PRO A 61 0.58 -4.97 -2.38
CA PRO A 61 -0.52 -5.09 -3.34
C PRO A 61 -0.56 -3.92 -4.34
N THR A 62 -0.07 -2.75 -3.95
CA THR A 62 0.01 -1.56 -4.82
C THR A 62 0.85 -1.83 -6.07
N GLU A 63 1.87 -2.67 -5.98
CA GLU A 63 2.70 -3.00 -7.15
C GLU A 63 1.93 -3.74 -8.23
N ARG A 64 0.99 -4.62 -7.85
CA ARG A 64 0.14 -5.31 -8.82
C ARG A 64 -0.80 -4.34 -9.53
N LEU A 65 -1.35 -3.39 -8.79
CA LEU A 65 -2.16 -2.30 -9.37
C LEU A 65 -1.33 -1.52 -10.39
N TRP A 66 -0.11 -1.12 -10.03
CA TRP A 66 0.79 -0.41 -10.93
C TRP A 66 1.18 -1.22 -12.18
N GLN A 67 1.41 -2.52 -12.02
CA GLN A 67 1.68 -3.40 -13.16
C GLN A 67 0.50 -3.46 -14.13
N TYR A 68 -0.73 -3.57 -13.60
CA TYR A 68 -1.94 -3.55 -14.42
C TYR A 68 -2.09 -2.22 -15.14
N THR A 69 -1.99 -1.08 -14.43
CA THR A 69 -2.13 0.26 -15.04
C THR A 69 -1.11 0.49 -16.15
N ARG A 70 0.12 0.00 -15.97
CA ARG A 70 1.14 0.04 -17.02
C ARG A 70 0.73 -0.77 -18.23
N LYS A 71 0.40 -2.05 -18.03
CA LYS A 71 0.07 -2.97 -19.12
C LYS A 71 -1.11 -2.51 -19.98
N ASN A 72 -2.13 -1.92 -19.37
CA ASN A 72 -3.35 -1.58 -20.08
C ASN A 72 -3.29 -0.21 -20.77
N ASP A 73 -2.66 0.80 -20.17
CA ASP A 73 -2.96 2.18 -20.60
C ASP A 73 -1.79 3.17 -20.61
N THR A 74 -0.72 2.91 -19.87
CA THR A 74 0.43 3.85 -19.81
C THR A 74 1.69 3.30 -20.48
N HIS A 75 1.71 2.04 -20.92
CA HIS A 75 2.87 1.47 -21.61
C HIS A 75 3.03 2.06 -23.02
N ASN A 76 4.23 2.57 -23.32
CA ASN A 76 4.63 3.11 -24.62
C ASN A 76 3.67 4.17 -25.21
N ARG A 77 2.98 4.90 -24.34
CA ARG A 77 2.09 5.99 -24.73
C ARG A 77 2.71 7.33 -24.40
N TYR A 78 2.72 8.24 -25.37
CA TYR A 78 3.01 9.65 -25.14
C TYR A 78 1.75 10.37 -24.66
N PHE A 79 1.92 11.28 -23.70
CA PHE A 79 0.86 12.14 -23.21
C PHE A 79 1.27 13.59 -23.47
N GLU A 80 0.43 14.36 -24.14
CA GLU A 80 0.75 15.74 -24.54
C GLU A 80 0.82 16.68 -23.34
N ASN A 81 0.04 16.40 -22.30
CA ASN A 81 -0.01 17.17 -21.08
C ASN A 81 -0.41 16.31 -19.88
N GLN A 82 -0.25 16.86 -18.67
CA GLN A 82 -0.58 16.19 -17.42
C GLN A 82 -2.07 15.81 -17.32
N GLY A 83 -2.97 16.61 -17.89
CA GLY A 83 -4.42 16.35 -17.86
C GLY A 83 -4.78 15.05 -18.57
N GLU A 84 -4.15 14.77 -19.71
CA GLU A 84 -4.34 13.52 -20.45
C GLU A 84 -3.89 12.30 -19.65
N LEU A 85 -2.74 12.39 -18.97
CA LEU A 85 -2.23 11.34 -18.10
C LEU A 85 -3.18 11.10 -16.91
N VAL A 86 -3.60 12.16 -16.22
CA VAL A 86 -4.52 12.05 -15.07
C VAL A 86 -5.87 11.47 -15.47
N GLY A 87 -6.43 11.91 -16.60
CA GLY A 87 -7.69 11.37 -17.13
C GLY A 87 -7.59 9.89 -17.46
N THR A 88 -6.47 9.48 -18.07
CA THR A 88 -6.18 8.07 -18.37
C THR A 88 -6.11 7.25 -17.08
N LEU A 89 -5.31 7.67 -16.09
CA LEU A 89 -5.18 6.97 -14.81
C LEU A 89 -6.52 6.86 -14.06
N THR A 90 -7.30 7.94 -14.05
CA THR A 90 -8.62 7.98 -13.38
C THR A 90 -9.57 6.97 -14.00
N ARG A 91 -9.62 6.86 -15.33
CA ARG A 91 -10.42 5.85 -16.02
C ARG A 91 -9.99 4.44 -15.66
N VAL A 92 -8.69 4.13 -15.76
CA VAL A 92 -8.16 2.79 -15.44
C VAL A 92 -8.53 2.37 -14.01
N PHE A 93 -8.34 3.27 -13.05
CA PHE A 93 -8.68 2.97 -11.67
C PHE A 93 -10.19 2.83 -11.43
N GLY A 94 -11.02 3.55 -12.18
CA GLY A 94 -12.47 3.35 -12.18
C GLY A 94 -12.87 1.97 -12.73
N GLU A 95 -12.26 1.53 -13.82
CA GLU A 95 -12.50 0.21 -14.42
C GLU A 95 -12.07 -0.95 -13.50
N MET A 96 -11.08 -0.74 -12.63
CA MET A 96 -10.69 -1.75 -11.62
C MET A 96 -11.72 -1.91 -10.49
N GLN A 97 -12.61 -0.95 -10.29
CA GLN A 97 -13.58 -0.93 -9.18
C GLN A 97 -14.93 -1.57 -9.53
N THR A 98 -15.18 -1.84 -10.81
CA THR A 98 -16.36 -2.54 -11.34
C THR A 98 -16.14 -4.04 -11.39
#